data_AF-A0A3D2IG29-F1
#
_entry.id   AF-A0A3D2IG29-F1
#
_cell.length_a   1.000
_cell.length_b   1.000
_cell.length_c   1.000
_cell.angle_alpha   90.00
_cell.angle_beta   90.00
_cell.angle_gamma   90.00
#
_symmetry.space_group_name_H-M   'P 1'
#
loop_
_entity.id
_entity.type
_entity.pdbx_description
1 polymer ?
#
loop_
_entity_poly.entity_id
_entity_poly.type
_entity_poly.pdbx_seq_one_letter_code
_entity_poly.pdbx_strand_id
1 'polypeptide(L)'
;FAGDTGYNKFFKRIGKDYAPVKTALIPIGAYIPRWFMGPVHVDPAQALQIHKDIGAGLSIGMHYGTFPLADDGEMDPINDFNAIVGNENFILMKEGEFRVVRNN
;
A
#
# COMPACT_ATOMS: atom_id res chain seq x y z
N PHE A 1 7.05 2.73 -6.74
CA PHE A 1 5.73 3.36 -6.85
C PHE A 1 4.80 2.34 -7.49
N ALA A 2 3.75 1.91 -6.79
CA ALA A 2 2.86 0.85 -7.29
C ALA A 2 1.81 1.34 -8.29
N GLY A 3 1.41 2.61 -8.20
CA GLY A 3 0.21 3.11 -8.89
C GLY A 3 -1.06 2.40 -8.42
N ASP A 4 -2.16 2.62 -9.14
CA ASP A 4 -3.42 1.90 -8.92
C ASP A 4 -3.28 0.49 -9.50
N THR A 5 -3.55 -0.52 -8.67
CA THR A 5 -3.27 -1.90 -9.03
C THR A 5 -4.10 -2.87 -8.20
N GLY A 6 -4.51 -3.98 -8.80
CA GLY A 6 -4.99 -5.16 -8.09
C GLY A 6 -3.84 -6.12 -7.77
N TYR A 7 -3.93 -6.82 -6.65
CA TYR A 7 -2.88 -7.75 -6.23
C TYR A 7 -2.73 -8.91 -7.21
N ASN A 8 -1.50 -9.19 -7.64
CA ASN A 8 -1.22 -10.28 -8.56
C ASN A 8 0.24 -10.78 -8.43
N LYS A 9 0.56 -11.87 -9.14
CA LYS A 9 1.88 -12.56 -9.08
C LYS A 9 3.07 -11.70 -9.50
N PHE A 10 2.86 -10.55 -10.14
CA PHE A 10 3.92 -9.63 -10.56
C PHE A 10 4.72 -9.10 -9.36
N PHE A 11 4.09 -8.86 -8.21
CA PHE A 11 4.81 -8.35 -7.03
C PHE A 11 5.88 -9.33 -6.51
N LYS A 12 5.57 -10.63 -6.49
CA LYS A 12 6.57 -11.66 -6.16
C LYS A 12 7.72 -11.70 -7.17
N ARG A 13 7.43 -11.44 -8.44
CA ARG A 13 8.47 -11.31 -9.47
C ARG A 13 9.32 -10.06 -9.26
N ILE A 14 8.72 -8.92 -8.91
CA ILE A 14 9.48 -7.71 -8.54
C ILE A 14 10.41 -8.03 -7.38
N GLY A 15 9.93 -8.70 -6.34
CA GLY A 15 10.79 -9.11 -5.22
C GLY A 15 11.93 -10.01 -5.65
N LYS A 16 11.67 -11.00 -6.50
CA LYS A 16 12.73 -11.88 -7.02
C LYS A 16 13.79 -11.11 -7.82
N ASP A 17 13.37 -10.20 -8.68
CA ASP A 17 14.24 -9.57 -9.68
C ASP A 17 14.92 -8.29 -9.15
N TYR A 18 14.33 -7.62 -8.14
CA TYR A 18 14.73 -6.27 -7.69
C TYR A 18 14.80 -6.09 -6.17
N ALA A 19 14.53 -7.10 -5.34
CA ALA A 19 14.64 -6.92 -3.89
C ALA A 19 16.10 -6.71 -3.43
N PRO A 20 16.31 -5.96 -2.34
CA PRO A 20 15.28 -5.23 -1.59
C PRO A 20 14.86 -3.92 -2.27
N VAL A 21 13.56 -3.71 -2.41
CA VAL A 21 13.05 -2.39 -2.81
C VAL A 21 13.26 -1.43 -1.64
N LYS A 22 14.14 -0.44 -1.81
CA LYS A 22 14.45 0.48 -0.70
C LYS A 22 13.21 1.19 -0.15
N THR A 23 12.38 1.73 -1.04
CA THR A 23 11.17 2.45 -0.67
C THR A 23 10.06 2.19 -1.67
N ALA A 24 8.86 1.90 -1.18
CA ALA A 24 7.66 1.73 -1.99
C ALA A 24 6.55 2.69 -1.56
N LEU A 25 5.77 3.14 -2.53
CA LEU A 25 4.51 3.85 -2.32
C LEU A 25 3.42 2.90 -2.79
N ILE A 26 2.51 2.50 -1.90
CA ILE A 26 1.53 1.44 -2.13
C ILE A 26 0.14 1.98 -1.76
N PRO A 27 -0.87 1.85 -2.65
CA PRO A 27 -2.22 2.31 -2.33
C PRO A 27 -2.87 1.43 -1.26
N ILE A 28 -3.76 2.02 -0.45
CA ILE A 28 -4.53 1.28 0.57
C ILE A 28 -6.05 1.57 0.55
N GLY A 29 -6.51 2.55 -0.23
CA GLY A 29 -7.92 2.94 -0.33
C GLY A 29 -8.56 2.58 -1.67
N ALA A 30 -9.82 2.98 -1.85
CA ALA A 30 -10.63 2.73 -3.04
C ALA A 30 -10.77 1.22 -3.35
N TYR A 31 -11.01 0.42 -2.33
CA TYR A 31 -11.00 -1.04 -2.43
C TYR A 31 -12.39 -1.67 -2.37
N ILE A 32 -13.45 -0.96 -1.97
CA ILE A 32 -14.81 -1.52 -1.86
C ILE A 32 -15.70 -1.03 -3.03
N PRO A 33 -16.56 -1.89 -3.61
CA PRO A 33 -16.77 -3.30 -3.28
C PRO A 33 -15.74 -4.22 -3.95
N ARG A 34 -15.27 -5.26 -3.22
CA ARG A 34 -14.15 -6.11 -3.68
C ARG A 34 -14.39 -6.79 -5.03
N TRP A 35 -15.63 -7.14 -5.36
CA TRP A 35 -15.96 -7.79 -6.64
C TRP A 35 -15.70 -6.88 -7.86
N PHE A 36 -15.82 -5.55 -7.68
CA PHE A 36 -15.62 -4.56 -8.72
C PHE A 36 -14.21 -3.97 -8.66
N MET A 37 -13.78 -3.55 -7.47
CA MET A 37 -12.51 -2.86 -7.28
C MET A 37 -11.31 -3.81 -7.20
N GLY A 38 -11.48 -5.05 -6.72
CA GLY A 38 -10.38 -6.00 -6.48
C GLY A 38 -9.41 -6.24 -7.65
N PRO A 39 -9.86 -6.33 -8.91
CA PRO A 39 -8.97 -6.46 -10.07
C PRO A 39 -8.05 -5.25 -10.31
N VAL A 40 -8.41 -4.06 -9.80
CA VAL A 40 -7.75 -2.78 -10.11
C VAL A 40 -7.26 -2.03 -8.88
N HIS A 41 -7.71 -2.38 -7.68
CA HIS A 41 -7.35 -1.75 -6.41
C HIS A 41 -7.13 -2.80 -5.31
N VAL A 42 -5.95 -2.74 -4.69
CA VAL A 42 -5.63 -3.51 -3.49
C VAL A 42 -6.36 -2.99 -2.28
N ASP A 43 -6.72 -3.90 -1.38
CA ASP A 43 -7.11 -3.55 -0.01
C ASP A 43 -5.85 -3.42 0.88
N PRO A 44 -5.97 -2.93 2.14
CA PRO A 44 -4.83 -2.81 3.04
C PRO A 44 -4.07 -4.13 3.28
N ALA A 45 -4.76 -5.27 3.30
CA ALA A 45 -4.12 -6.57 3.50
C ALA A 45 -3.25 -6.97 2.31
N GLN A 46 -3.75 -6.75 1.10
CA GLN A 46 -3.00 -6.93 -0.14
C GLN A 46 -1.85 -5.94 -0.25
N ALA A 47 -2.02 -4.68 0.18
CA ALA A 47 -0.94 -3.70 0.23
C ALA A 47 0.21 -4.18 1.14
N LEU A 48 -0.13 -4.72 2.32
CA LEU A 48 0.86 -5.32 3.23
C LEU A 48 1.54 -6.55 2.61
N GLN A 49 0.81 -7.36 1.85
CA GLN A 49 1.40 -8.47 1.12
C GLN A 49 2.36 -7.98 0.02
N ILE A 50 2.05 -6.88 -0.68
CA ILE A 50 2.97 -6.26 -1.65
C ILE A 50 4.26 -5.83 -0.96
N HIS A 51 4.16 -5.12 0.18
CA HIS A 51 5.32 -4.71 0.98
C HIS A 51 6.28 -5.88 1.24
N LYS A 52 5.72 -7.02 1.66
CA LYS A 52 6.46 -8.27 1.92
C LYS A 52 7.03 -8.91 0.66
N ASP A 53 6.20 -9.06 -0.37
CA ASP A 53 6.56 -9.74 -1.60
C ASP A 53 7.70 -9.05 -2.35
N ILE A 54 7.77 -7.71 -2.29
CA ILE A 54 8.85 -6.94 -2.93
C ILE A 54 10.07 -6.73 -2.02
N GLY A 55 10.03 -7.26 -0.79
CA GLY A 55 11.08 -7.07 0.22
C GLY A 55 11.33 -5.59 0.50
N ALA A 56 10.27 -4.80 0.68
CA ALA A 56 10.40 -3.36 0.83
C ALA A 56 11.06 -2.99 2.17
N GLY A 57 12.13 -2.20 2.12
CA GLY A 57 12.77 -1.67 3.32
C GLY A 57 11.90 -0.66 4.07
N LEU A 58 11.15 0.17 3.34
CA LEU A 58 10.12 1.09 3.83
C LEU A 58 8.96 1.12 2.83
N SER A 59 7.73 1.13 3.31
CA SER A 59 6.57 1.48 2.48
C SER A 59 5.80 2.66 3.08
N ILE A 60 5.22 3.48 2.22
CA ILE A 60 4.36 4.59 2.60
C ILE A 60 3.00 4.36 1.92
N GLY A 61 1.94 4.38 2.72
CA GLY A 61 0.58 4.24 2.24
C GLY A 61 0.18 5.47 1.45
N MET A 62 -0.56 5.27 0.37
CA MET A 62 -1.11 6.36 -0.44
C MET A 62 -2.53 6.03 -0.90
N HIS A 63 -3.15 6.94 -1.66
CA HIS A 63 -4.44 6.72 -2.31
C HIS A 63 -5.58 6.42 -1.33
N TYR A 64 -5.65 7.20 -0.25
CA TYR A 64 -6.73 7.20 0.75
C TYR A 64 -6.95 8.61 1.28
N GLY A 65 -8.07 8.86 1.98
CA GLY A 65 -8.29 10.08 2.77
C GLY A 65 -8.42 11.40 1.99
N THR A 66 -8.40 11.38 0.64
CA THR A 66 -8.46 12.62 -0.17
C THR A 66 -9.74 12.73 -1.01
N PHE A 67 -10.14 11.66 -1.69
CA PHE A 67 -11.31 11.65 -2.58
C PHE A 67 -12.17 10.40 -2.37
N PRO A 68 -13.50 10.51 -2.39
CA PRO A 68 -14.40 9.36 -2.33
C PRO A 68 -14.49 8.68 -3.70
N LEU A 69 -13.52 7.81 -3.99
CA LEU A 69 -13.39 7.13 -5.30
C LEU A 69 -14.07 5.76 -5.34
N ALA A 70 -14.50 5.24 -4.19
CA ALA A 70 -15.17 3.95 -4.06
C ALA A 70 -16.08 3.95 -2.82
N ASP A 71 -16.61 2.78 -2.46
CA ASP A 71 -17.59 2.63 -1.39
C ASP A 71 -16.95 2.48 0.02
N ASP A 72 -15.62 2.47 0.12
CA ASP A 72 -14.94 2.61 1.42
C ASP A 72 -15.07 4.04 1.96
N GLY A 73 -15.27 4.16 3.27
CA GLY A 73 -15.31 5.44 3.96
C GLY A 73 -13.92 6.07 4.03
N GLU A 74 -13.88 7.39 4.22
CA GLU A 74 -12.63 8.18 4.27
C GLU A 74 -11.59 7.60 5.26
N MET A 75 -12.05 7.10 6.40
CA MET A 75 -11.22 6.56 7.48
C MET A 75 -11.06 5.04 7.45
N ASP A 76 -11.84 4.33 6.63
CA ASP A 76 -11.83 2.86 6.59
C ASP A 76 -10.46 2.30 6.17
N PRO A 77 -9.79 2.83 5.12
CA PRO A 77 -8.43 2.40 4.77
C PRO A 77 -7.44 2.52 5.92
N ILE A 78 -7.53 3.60 6.69
CA ILE A 78 -6.64 3.88 7.83
C ILE A 78 -6.91 2.89 8.96
N ASN A 79 -8.18 2.64 9.28
CA ASN A 79 -8.60 1.72 10.33
C ASN A 79 -8.17 0.28 9.99
N ASP A 80 -8.47 -0.17 8.77
CA ASP A 80 -8.16 -1.51 8.29
C ASP A 80 -6.64 -1.73 8.20
N PHE A 81 -5.88 -0.72 7.74
CA PHE A 81 -4.42 -0.76 7.73
C PHE A 81 -3.82 -0.89 9.13
N ASN A 82 -4.25 -0.03 10.07
CA ASN A 82 -3.71 -0.01 11.43
C ASN A 82 -4.02 -1.32 12.18
N ALA A 83 -5.12 -1.98 11.86
CA ALA A 83 -5.48 -3.26 12.44
C ALA A 83 -4.51 -4.40 12.08
N ILE A 84 -3.77 -4.29 10.97
CA ILE A 84 -2.97 -5.40 10.41
C ILE A 84 -1.48 -5.14 10.25
N VAL A 85 -1.03 -3.87 10.24
CA VAL A 85 0.36 -3.51 9.90
C VAL A 85 1.39 -4.06 10.90
N GLY A 86 1.01 -4.20 12.17
CA GLY A 86 1.91 -4.72 13.22
C GLY A 86 3.21 -3.92 13.34
N ASN A 87 4.35 -4.61 13.30
CA ASN A 87 5.70 -4.02 13.42
C ASN A 87 6.39 -3.82 12.07
N GLU A 88 5.68 -3.94 10.96
CA GLU A 88 6.23 -3.82 9.62
C GLU A 88 6.64 -2.36 9.34
N ASN A 89 7.70 -2.14 8.56
CA ASN A 89 8.12 -0.77 8.21
C ASN A 89 7.27 -0.24 7.05
N PHE A 90 5.97 -0.15 7.28
CA PHE A 90 4.96 0.38 6.38
C PHE A 90 4.19 1.43 7.17
N ILE A 91 4.29 2.69 6.75
CA ILE A 91 3.75 3.83 7.49
C ILE A 91 2.68 4.55 6.70
N LEU A 92 1.82 5.27 7.43
CA LEU A 92 0.95 6.30 6.89
C LEU A 92 1.56 7.67 7.24
N MET A 93 1.39 8.64 6.34
CA MET A 93 1.87 10.00 6.53
C MET A 93 0.69 10.96 6.51
N LYS A 94 0.83 12.09 7.20
CA LYS A 94 -0.14 13.19 7.10
C LYS A 94 0.09 13.96 5.80
N GLU A 95 -0.97 14.55 5.26
CA GLU A 95 -0.89 15.42 4.09
C GLU A 95 0.08 16.58 4.36
N GLY A 96 1.04 16.78 3.46
CA GLY A 96 2.09 17.79 3.61
C GLY A 96 3.26 17.39 4.51
N GLU A 97 3.23 16.21 5.15
CA GLU A 97 4.38 15.67 5.87
C GLU A 97 5.48 15.23 4.87
N PHE A 98 6.75 15.39 5.26
CA PHE A 98 7.89 14.90 4.49
C PHE A 98 8.77 13.98 5.33
N ARG A 99 9.46 13.05 4.67
CA ARG A 99 10.42 12.15 5.31
C ARG A 99 11.68 12.03 4.47
N VAL A 100 12.83 12.16 5.12
CA VAL A 100 14.14 11.98 4.48
C VAL A 100 14.55 10.51 4.61
N VAL A 101 14.70 9.81 3.48
CA VAL A 101 15.15 8.42 3.45
C VAL A 101 16.62 8.37 3.02
N ARG A 102 17.54 8.24 3.98
CA ARG A 102 18.99 8.17 3.72
C ARG A 102 19.39 6.79 3.21
N ASN A 103 20.46 6.71 2.41
CA ASN A 103 21.17 5.45 2.20
C ASN A 103 22.09 5.27 3.42
N ASN A 104 22.04 4.10 4.05
CA ASN A 104 23.15 3.69 4.90
C ASN A 104 24.30 3.26 4.00
#